data_AF-A0A1W1VLM8-F1
#
_entry.id   AF-A0A1W1VLM8-F1
#
_cell.length_a   1.000
_cell.length_b   1.000
_cell.length_c   1.000
_cell.angle_alpha   90.00
_cell.angle_beta   90.00
_cell.angle_gamma   90.00
#
_symmetry.space_group_name_H-M   'P 1'
#
loop_
_entity.id
_entity.type
_entity.pdbx_description
1 polymer ?
#
loop_
_entity_poly.entity_id
_entity_poly.type
_entity_poly.pdbx_seq_one_letter_code
_entity_poly.pdbx_strand_id
1 'polypeptide(L)'
;MDTMLPSEYERYLFHEGSLNKSYKLMGSQIVTENKTKGVRFNVWGPNAKEIKIVGDFNNWNGKHHNMHKISGSGIWTLFIPNLAKGDIYKYEIYTYWGEVFQKSDPYALYSELRPKSATVIYDLDNYSWEDSNWQKKKISYESIYNKPINIYEVHLGSWKRKKMETHITIVN
;
A
#
# COMPACT_ATOMS: atom_id res chain seq x y z
N MET A 1 18.55 -19.37 5.83
CA MET A 1 17.64 -19.05 4.72
C MET A 1 17.69 -17.54 4.58
N ASP A 2 18.29 -17.03 3.50
CA ASP A 2 18.37 -15.59 3.27
C ASP A 2 16.98 -15.08 2.88
N THR A 3 16.32 -14.41 3.82
CA THR A 3 15.20 -13.51 3.54
C THR A 3 15.77 -12.32 2.80
N MET A 4 15.18 -11.94 1.67
CA MET A 4 15.71 -10.83 0.89
C MET A 4 15.31 -9.51 1.55
N LEU A 5 16.17 -9.01 2.43
CA LEU A 5 15.95 -7.79 3.19
C LEU A 5 16.13 -6.55 2.29
N PRO A 6 15.45 -5.42 2.60
CA PRO A 6 15.85 -4.10 2.12
C PRO A 6 17.35 -3.87 2.25
N SER A 7 18.00 -3.49 1.15
CA SER A 7 19.44 -3.23 1.12
C SER A 7 19.83 -2.06 2.00
N GLU A 8 21.12 -1.96 2.36
CA GLU A 8 21.62 -0.81 3.13
C GLU A 8 21.37 0.52 2.41
N TYR A 9 21.56 0.54 1.09
CA TYR A 9 21.37 1.72 0.27
C TYR A 9 19.90 2.16 0.21
N GLU A 10 18.96 1.22 0.04
CA GLU A 10 17.53 1.52 0.07
C GLU A 10 17.10 2.05 1.44
N ARG A 11 17.61 1.47 2.53
CA ARG A 11 17.37 1.95 3.89
C ARG A 11 17.91 3.37 4.10
N TYR A 12 19.12 3.64 3.60
CA TYR A 12 19.72 4.97 3.64
C TYR A 12 18.84 6.00 2.91
N LEU A 13 18.48 5.74 1.65
CA LEU A 13 17.62 6.63 0.87
C LEU A 13 16.24 6.81 1.51
N PHE A 14 15.68 5.78 2.14
CA PHE A 14 14.41 5.87 2.85
C PHE A 14 14.51 6.84 4.04
N HIS A 15 15.59 6.77 4.82
CA HIS A 15 15.81 7.66 5.97
C HIS A 15 16.16 9.10 5.58
N GLU A 16 16.90 9.27 4.48
CA GLU A 16 17.18 10.60 3.92
C GLU A 16 15.93 11.23 3.28
N GLY A 17 14.90 10.43 2.98
CA GLY A 17 13.70 10.89 2.28
C GLY A 17 13.87 10.99 0.76
N SER A 18 14.96 10.43 0.21
CA SER A 18 15.32 10.47 -1.21
C SER A 18 14.88 9.20 -1.98
N LEU A 19 14.29 8.21 -1.30
CA LEU A 19 13.72 7.02 -1.94
C LEU A 19 12.37 7.31 -2.61
N ASN A 20 12.42 7.97 -3.77
CA ASN A 20 11.25 8.42 -4.55
C ASN A 20 10.24 7.30 -4.92
N LYS A 21 10.71 6.04 -4.97
CA LYS A 21 9.89 4.86 -5.27
C LYS A 21 9.75 3.92 -4.06
N SER A 22 9.73 4.48 -2.85
CA SER A 22 9.59 3.71 -1.60
C SER A 22 8.39 2.75 -1.60
N TYR A 23 7.31 3.07 -2.31
CA TYR A 23 6.14 2.19 -2.48
C TYR A 23 6.42 0.85 -3.18
N LYS A 24 7.56 0.70 -3.86
CA LYS A 24 8.00 -0.60 -4.43
C LYS A 24 8.69 -1.50 -3.40
N LEU A 25 9.14 -0.90 -2.30
CA LEU A 25 9.81 -1.58 -1.21
C LEU A 25 8.86 -1.80 -0.03
N MET A 26 8.13 -0.75 0.36
CA MET A 26 7.24 -0.72 1.51
C MET A 26 5.87 -1.33 1.19
N GLY A 27 5.15 -1.70 2.25
CA GLY A 27 3.84 -2.35 2.19
C GLY A 27 3.91 -3.83 1.82
N SER A 28 2.82 -4.36 1.24
CA SER A 28 2.76 -5.74 0.72
C SER A 28 3.24 -5.83 -0.73
N GLN A 29 4.27 -6.64 -0.97
CA GLN A 29 4.85 -6.88 -2.30
C GLN A 29 4.75 -8.37 -2.66
N ILE A 30 4.06 -8.70 -3.76
CA ILE A 30 4.00 -10.07 -4.28
C ILE A 30 5.35 -10.39 -4.93
N VAL A 31 6.09 -11.34 -4.35
CA VAL A 31 7.47 -11.69 -4.74
C VAL A 31 7.71 -13.19 -4.69
N THR A 32 8.80 -13.64 -5.31
CA THR A 32 9.29 -15.02 -5.20
C THR A 32 10.59 -15.02 -4.41
N GLU A 33 10.61 -15.66 -3.25
CA GLU A 33 11.80 -15.86 -2.41
C GLU A 33 12.11 -17.34 -2.32
N ASN A 34 13.39 -17.72 -2.51
CA ASN A 34 13.82 -19.12 -2.39
C ASN A 34 12.93 -20.09 -3.19
N LYS A 35 12.59 -19.72 -4.44
CA LYS A 35 11.71 -20.46 -5.36
C LYS A 35 10.24 -20.60 -4.92
N THR A 36 9.83 -19.90 -3.86
CA THR A 36 8.46 -19.91 -3.34
C THR A 36 7.80 -18.56 -3.58
N LYS A 37 6.64 -18.56 -4.22
CA LYS A 37 5.84 -17.34 -4.39
C LYS A 37 5.14 -16.99 -3.08
N GLY A 38 5.07 -15.72 -2.75
CA GLY A 38 4.40 -15.23 -1.55
C GLY A 38 4.37 -13.71 -1.51
N VAL A 39 4.25 -13.18 -0.30
CA VAL A 39 4.18 -11.73 -0.08
C VAL A 39 5.22 -11.31 0.95
N ARG A 40 6.04 -10.33 0.59
CA ARG A 40 6.92 -9.62 1.51
C ARG A 40 6.21 -8.39 2.04
N PHE A 41 6.19 -8.24 3.35
CA PHE A 41 5.63 -7.10 4.06
C PHE A 41 6.76 -6.26 4.61
N ASN A 42 6.75 -4.95 4.36
CA ASN A 42 7.71 -4.00 4.92
C ASN A 42 6.96 -2.80 5.51
N VAL A 43 7.17 -2.52 6.80
CA VAL A 43 6.55 -1.36 7.46
C VAL A 43 7.54 -0.63 8.35
N TRP A 44 7.48 0.70 8.35
CA TRP A 44 8.31 1.52 9.23
C TRP A 44 7.58 1.71 10.57
N GLY A 45 8.21 1.25 11.64
CA GLY A 45 7.65 1.26 12.99
C GLY A 45 8.76 1.32 14.03
N PRO A 46 9.56 2.41 14.06
CA PRO A 46 10.80 2.46 14.82
C PRO A 46 10.60 2.23 16.33
N ASN A 47 9.47 2.70 16.87
CA ASN A 47 9.13 2.63 18.29
C ASN A 47 8.20 1.46 18.66
N ALA A 48 7.88 0.58 17.71
CA ALA A 48 7.13 -0.63 18.04
C ALA A 48 8.02 -1.58 18.84
N LYS A 49 7.42 -2.27 19.82
CA LYS A 49 8.07 -3.37 20.55
C LYS A 49 8.07 -4.64 19.71
N GLU A 50 6.95 -4.93 19.06
CA GLU A 50 6.76 -6.08 18.18
C GLU A 50 5.70 -5.71 17.12
N ILE A 51 5.85 -6.23 15.91
CA ILE A 51 4.84 -6.13 14.86
C ILE A 51 4.59 -7.53 14.32
N LYS A 52 3.32 -7.88 14.12
CA LYS A 52 2.87 -9.13 13.52
C LYS A 52 1.95 -8.87 12.34
N ILE A 53 1.82 -9.84 11.45
CA ILE A 53 0.78 -9.82 10.41
C ILE A 53 -0.40 -10.65 10.88
N VAL A 54 -1.60 -10.07 10.80
CA VAL A 54 -2.88 -10.77 11.06
C VAL A 54 -3.76 -10.65 9.83
N GLY A 55 -4.48 -11.71 9.49
CA GLY A 55 -5.34 -11.75 8.31
C GLY A 55 -6.15 -13.04 8.23
N ASP A 56 -6.94 -13.19 7.17
CA ASP A 56 -7.81 -14.35 7.01
C ASP A 56 -7.02 -15.66 6.98
N PHE A 57 -5.84 -15.66 6.36
CA PHE A 57 -4.95 -16.81 6.24
C PHE A 57 -4.40 -17.34 7.58
N ASN A 58 -4.50 -16.56 8.66
CA ASN A 58 -4.07 -16.98 10.00
C ASN A 58 -5.17 -16.81 11.06
N ASN A 59 -6.43 -16.73 10.63
CA ASN A 59 -7.58 -16.52 11.51
C ASN A 59 -7.41 -15.30 12.42
N TRP A 60 -6.79 -14.23 11.89
CA TRP A 60 -6.50 -13.01 12.63
C TRP A 60 -5.63 -13.21 13.88
N ASN A 61 -4.76 -14.24 13.87
CA ASN A 61 -3.85 -14.57 14.96
C ASN A 61 -2.39 -14.48 14.53
N GLY A 62 -1.68 -13.49 15.07
CA GLY A 62 -0.31 -13.16 14.70
C GLY A 62 0.77 -14.08 15.28
N LYS A 63 0.43 -15.06 16.14
CA LYS A 63 1.40 -15.85 16.94
C LYS A 63 2.58 -16.44 16.15
N HIS A 64 2.36 -16.80 14.87
CA HIS A 64 3.38 -17.39 13.99
C HIS A 64 3.83 -16.47 12.84
N HIS A 65 3.44 -15.20 12.88
CA HIS A 65 3.70 -14.21 11.83
C HIS A 65 4.35 -12.94 12.40
N ASN A 66 5.32 -13.13 13.30
CA ASN A 66 6.12 -12.05 13.86
C ASN A 66 7.06 -11.48 12.79
N MET A 67 7.08 -10.16 12.65
CA MET A 67 8.00 -9.47 11.75
C MET A 67 9.38 -9.32 12.38
N HIS A 68 10.41 -9.37 11.53
CA HIS A 68 11.79 -9.13 11.92
C HIS A 68 12.13 -7.64 11.80
N LYS A 69 12.57 -7.01 12.89
CA LYS A 69 13.07 -5.63 12.87
C LYS A 69 14.49 -5.60 12.30
N ILE A 70 14.69 -4.87 11.21
CA ILE A 70 16.02 -4.68 10.62
C ILE A 70 16.78 -3.66 11.47
N SER A 71 17.86 -4.13 12.12
CA SER A 71 18.71 -3.33 13.01
C SER A 71 19.08 -1.98 12.40
N GLY A 72 18.98 -0.92 13.21
CA GLY A 72 19.36 0.45 12.82
C GLY A 72 18.39 1.18 11.88
N SER A 73 17.36 0.52 11.34
CA SER A 73 16.44 1.15 10.38
C SER A 73 15.03 1.42 10.92
N GLY A 74 14.59 0.68 11.93
CA GLY A 74 13.18 0.73 12.36
C GLY A 74 12.18 0.19 11.33
N ILE A 75 12.65 -0.39 10.23
CA ILE A 75 11.83 -1.14 9.27
C ILE A 75 11.65 -2.56 9.79
N TRP A 76 10.42 -3.04 9.71
CA TRP A 76 10.01 -4.40 10.03
C TRP A 76 9.71 -5.14 8.73
N THR A 77 10.18 -6.38 8.64
CA THR A 77 9.99 -7.21 7.45
C THR A 77 9.54 -8.62 7.76
N LEU A 78 8.70 -9.18 6.91
CA LEU A 78 8.30 -10.59 6.95
C LEU A 78 7.95 -11.06 5.56
N PHE A 79 8.42 -12.24 5.18
CA PHE A 79 7.94 -12.95 4.00
C PHE A 79 6.98 -14.06 4.44
N ILE A 80 5.78 -14.10 3.85
CA ILE A 80 4.80 -15.18 4.08
C ILE A 80 4.59 -15.91 2.74
N PRO A 81 4.93 -17.22 2.67
CA PRO A 81 4.77 -18.00 1.45
C PRO A 81 3.29 -18.24 1.15
N ASN A 82 2.99 -18.47 -0.13
CA ASN A 82 1.67 -18.84 -0.65
C ASN A 82 0.55 -17.80 -0.48
N LEU A 83 0.83 -16.62 0.07
CA LEU A 83 -0.09 -15.50 -0.03
C LEU A 83 -0.13 -14.94 -1.45
N ALA A 84 -1.28 -14.37 -1.81
CA ALA A 84 -1.56 -13.88 -3.15
C ALA A 84 -2.43 -12.62 -3.13
N LYS A 85 -2.62 -12.06 -4.33
CA LYS A 85 -3.58 -10.98 -4.57
C LYS A 85 -4.97 -11.37 -4.04
N GLY A 86 -5.60 -10.46 -3.30
CA GLY A 86 -6.92 -10.65 -2.71
C GLY A 86 -6.90 -11.05 -1.24
N ASP A 87 -5.79 -11.57 -0.72
CA ASP A 87 -5.67 -11.86 0.71
C ASP A 87 -5.76 -10.57 1.55
N ILE A 88 -6.40 -10.68 2.71
CA ILE A 88 -6.72 -9.55 3.58
C ILE A 88 -5.83 -9.57 4.81
N TYR A 89 -5.25 -8.44 5.20
CA TYR A 89 -4.39 -8.34 6.38
C TYR A 89 -4.43 -6.98 7.09
N LYS A 90 -3.87 -6.96 8.31
CA LYS A 90 -3.48 -5.78 9.08
C LYS A 90 -2.13 -6.02 9.77
N TYR A 91 -1.49 -4.94 10.19
CA TYR A 91 -0.39 -4.97 11.15
C TYR A 91 -0.95 -4.98 12.57
N GLU A 92 -0.60 -6.00 13.35
CA GLU A 92 -0.82 -6.04 14.79
C GLU A 92 0.43 -5.53 15.50
N ILE A 93 0.33 -4.35 16.10
CA ILE A 93 1.44 -3.58 16.65
C ILE A 93 1.37 -3.62 18.16
N TYR A 94 2.44 -4.09 18.80
CA TYR A 94 2.62 -4.08 20.24
C TYR A 94 3.49 -2.89 20.64
N THR A 95 3.00 -2.08 21.59
CA THR A 95 3.77 -0.95 22.13
C THR A 95 4.62 -1.39 23.33
N TYR A 96 5.60 -0.55 23.69
CA TYR A 96 6.37 -0.76 24.92
C TYR A 96 5.51 -0.65 26.19
N TRP A 97 4.36 0.04 26.10
CA TRP A 97 3.41 0.24 27.20
C TRP A 97 2.40 -0.91 27.36
N GLY A 98 2.52 -1.97 26.54
CA GLY A 98 1.66 -3.15 26.64
C GLY A 98 0.35 -3.05 25.86
N GLU A 99 0.15 -1.98 25.08
CA GLU A 99 -1.03 -1.83 24.23
C GLU A 99 -0.85 -2.59 22.91
N VAL A 100 -1.97 -3.04 22.35
CA VAL A 100 -2.01 -3.74 21.06
C VAL A 100 -2.97 -3.02 20.13
N PHE A 101 -2.49 -2.66 18.95
CA PHE A 101 -3.28 -1.98 17.92
C PHE A 101 -3.28 -2.78 16.62
N GLN A 102 -4.43 -2.80 15.95
CA GLN A 102 -4.50 -3.26 14.56
C GLN A 102 -4.57 -2.06 13.63
N LYS A 103 -3.64 -1.99 12.67
CA LYS A 103 -3.54 -0.90 11.70
C LYS A 103 -3.52 -1.43 10.27
N SER A 104 -4.21 -0.71 9.40
CA SER A 104 -4.08 -0.86 7.95
C SER A 104 -2.65 -0.50 7.53
N ASP A 105 -2.22 -1.04 6.40
CA ASP A 105 -0.93 -0.71 5.82
C ASP A 105 -0.90 0.75 5.32
N PRO A 106 0.05 1.60 5.78
CA PRO A 106 0.24 2.95 5.25
C PRO A 106 0.54 2.99 3.74
N TYR A 107 1.14 1.93 3.20
CA TYR A 107 1.49 1.74 1.79
C TYR A 107 0.49 0.83 1.05
N ALA A 108 -0.73 0.64 1.59
CA ALA A 108 -1.77 -0.15 0.94
C ALA A 108 -2.08 0.32 -0.49
N LEU A 109 -2.04 -0.60 -1.45
CA LEU A 109 -2.53 -0.36 -2.81
C LEU A 109 -4.04 -0.51 -2.93
N TYR A 110 -4.65 -1.34 -2.07
CA TYR A 110 -6.08 -1.60 -2.05
C TYR A 110 -6.57 -1.86 -0.62
N SER A 111 -7.82 -1.51 -0.34
CA SER A 111 -8.43 -1.64 0.99
C SER A 111 -9.83 -2.23 0.90
N GLU A 112 -10.28 -2.83 1.99
CA GLU A 112 -11.67 -3.27 2.09
C GLU A 112 -12.64 -2.07 2.00
N LEU A 113 -13.86 -2.35 1.52
CA LEU A 113 -14.91 -1.33 1.51
C LEU A 113 -15.33 -0.96 2.94
N ARG A 114 -15.48 0.33 3.20
CA ARG A 114 -16.00 0.86 4.46
C ARG A 114 -17.31 0.16 4.87
N PRO A 115 -17.56 -0.07 6.18
CA PRO A 115 -16.81 0.43 7.34
C PRO A 115 -15.59 -0.41 7.72
N LYS A 116 -15.30 -1.47 6.97
CA LYS A 116 -14.09 -2.27 7.21
C LYS A 116 -12.83 -1.47 6.91
N SER A 117 -11.71 -1.95 7.43
CA SER A 117 -10.44 -1.22 7.42
C SER A 117 -9.22 -2.08 7.13
N ALA A 118 -9.37 -3.34 6.75
CA ALA A 118 -8.20 -4.15 6.42
C ALA A 118 -7.63 -3.76 5.06
N THR A 119 -6.34 -4.04 4.89
CA THR A 119 -5.66 -3.91 3.61
C THR A 119 -5.85 -5.19 2.81
N VAL A 120 -6.02 -5.05 1.50
CA VAL A 120 -6.10 -6.17 0.57
C VAL A 120 -4.82 -6.19 -0.27
N ILE A 121 -4.16 -7.34 -0.33
CA ILE A 121 -2.95 -7.53 -1.14
C ILE A 121 -3.32 -7.34 -2.61
N TYR A 122 -2.58 -6.48 -3.30
CA TYR A 122 -2.89 -6.09 -4.68
C TYR A 122 -1.63 -5.86 -5.50
N ASP A 123 -1.75 -5.95 -6.83
CA ASP A 123 -0.71 -5.63 -7.81
C ASP A 123 -1.22 -4.64 -8.86
N LEU A 124 -0.32 -3.86 -9.45
CA LEU A 124 -0.66 -2.83 -10.44
C LEU A 124 -0.41 -3.28 -11.90
N ASP A 125 0.18 -4.45 -12.10
CA ASP A 125 0.74 -4.86 -13.40
C ASP A 125 -0.32 -5.33 -14.42
N ASN A 126 -1.58 -5.46 -14.01
CA ASN A 126 -2.63 -6.13 -14.79
C ASN A 126 -3.53 -5.18 -15.61
N TYR A 127 -3.26 -3.87 -15.66
CA TYR A 127 -4.05 -2.91 -16.45
C TYR A 127 -3.27 -2.42 -17.69
N SER A 128 -3.83 -2.67 -18.88
CA SER A 128 -3.28 -2.19 -20.15
C SER A 128 -3.78 -0.78 -20.47
N TRP A 129 -2.88 0.19 -20.49
CA TRP A 129 -3.19 1.58 -20.82
C TRP A 129 -3.27 1.81 -22.34
N GLU A 130 -4.28 2.56 -22.78
CA GLU A 130 -4.50 2.92 -24.19
C GLU A 130 -4.28 4.44 -24.46
N ASP A 131 -3.71 5.18 -23.51
CA ASP A 131 -3.59 6.65 -23.54
C ASP A 131 -2.27 7.17 -24.16
N SER A 132 -1.56 6.35 -24.92
CA SER A 132 -0.21 6.67 -25.42
C SER A 132 -0.15 7.95 -26.27
N ASN A 133 -1.16 8.19 -27.12
CA ASN A 133 -1.26 9.41 -27.93
C ASN A 133 -1.44 10.66 -27.07
N TRP A 134 -2.22 10.55 -25.99
CA TRP A 134 -2.43 11.63 -25.03
C TRP A 134 -1.12 11.96 -24.28
N GLN A 135 -0.39 10.95 -23.80
CA GLN A 135 0.88 11.14 -23.11
C GLN A 135 1.92 11.85 -23.99
N LYS A 136 2.06 11.43 -25.26
CA LYS A 136 2.97 12.09 -26.22
C LYS A 136 2.62 13.57 -26.41
N LYS A 137 1.34 13.88 -26.61
CA LYS A 137 0.86 15.25 -26.78
C LYS A 137 1.10 16.11 -25.53
N LYS A 138 0.92 15.54 -24.34
CA LYS A 138 1.17 16.21 -23.06
C LYS A 138 2.65 16.60 -22.90
N ILE A 139 3.57 15.69 -23.23
CA ILE A 139 5.02 15.91 -23.12
C ILE A 139 5.51 16.94 -24.15
N SER A 140 4.89 17.01 -25.33
CA SER A 140 5.29 17.95 -26.38
C SER A 140 4.85 19.40 -26.14
N TYR A 141 4.10 19.69 -25.07
CA TYR A 141 3.73 21.06 -24.76
C TYR A 141 4.90 21.81 -24.10
N GLU A 142 5.34 22.89 -24.74
CA GLU A 142 6.37 23.79 -24.18
C GLU A 142 5.90 24.46 -22.88
N SER A 143 4.62 24.81 -22.78
CA SER A 143 4.01 25.33 -21.56
C SER A 143 2.53 24.99 -21.50
N ILE A 144 2.12 24.32 -20.43
CA ILE A 144 0.71 24.05 -20.12
C ILE A 144 -0.08 25.32 -19.80
N TYR A 145 0.60 26.38 -19.35
CA TYR A 145 -0.02 27.63 -18.90
C TYR A 145 -0.59 28.47 -20.05
N ASN A 146 -0.13 28.23 -21.27
CA ASN A 146 -0.58 28.94 -22.47
C ASN A 146 -1.71 28.20 -23.21
N LYS A 147 -2.35 27.21 -22.56
CA LYS A 147 -3.43 26.40 -23.15
C LYS A 147 -4.75 26.72 -22.46
N PRO A 148 -5.89 26.65 -23.19
CA PRO A 148 -7.20 26.83 -22.57
C PRO A 148 -7.46 25.69 -21.58
N ILE A 149 -7.86 26.04 -20.37
CA ILE A 149 -8.21 25.10 -19.31
C ILE A 149 -9.57 25.53 -18.74
N ASN A 150 -10.54 24.62 -18.81
CA ASN A 150 -11.82 24.75 -18.10
C ASN A 150 -12.03 23.47 -17.29
N ILE A 151 -12.01 23.58 -15.96
CA ILE A 151 -12.06 22.44 -15.05
C ILE A 151 -13.47 22.28 -14.52
N TYR A 152 -14.05 21.10 -14.74
CA TYR A 152 -15.30 20.68 -14.09
C TYR A 152 -14.96 19.86 -12.86
N GLU A 153 -15.14 20.44 -11.67
CA GLU A 153 -14.89 19.77 -10.40
C GLU A 153 -15.99 18.74 -10.09
N VAL A 154 -15.59 17.53 -9.68
CA VAL A 154 -16.51 16.41 -9.45
C VAL A 154 -16.21 15.69 -8.14
N HIS A 155 -17.20 15.57 -7.27
CA HIS A 155 -17.19 14.61 -6.17
C HIS A 155 -17.77 13.26 -6.63
N LEU A 156 -16.90 12.28 -6.91
CA LEU A 156 -17.26 10.99 -7.51
C LEU A 156 -18.38 10.25 -6.76
N GLY A 157 -18.42 10.34 -5.43
CA GLY A 157 -19.40 9.61 -4.60
C GLY A 157 -20.82 10.17 -4.61
N SER A 158 -21.02 11.41 -5.08
CA SER A 158 -22.33 12.08 -5.09
C SER A 158 -22.75 12.62 -6.45
N TRP A 159 -21.85 12.66 -7.43
CA TRP A 159 -22.11 13.23 -8.75
C TRP A 159 -23.29 12.58 -9.48
N LYS A 160 -23.36 11.24 -9.47
CA LYS A 160 -24.50 10.50 -10.02
C LYS A 160 -24.73 9.22 -9.24
N ARG A 161 -25.75 9.23 -8.39
CA ARG A 161 -26.15 8.05 -7.61
C ARG A 161 -27.13 7.22 -8.43
N LYS A 162 -26.91 5.90 -8.46
CA LYS A 162 -27.87 4.92 -9.01
C LYS A 162 -29.07 4.89 -8.04
N LYS A 163 -30.08 5.75 -8.28
CA LYS A 163 -31.29 6.04 -7.48
C LYS A 163 -31.54 5.16 -6.23
N MET A 164 -31.56 5.81 -5.05
CA MET A 164 -32.83 6.03 -4.35
C MET A 164 -33.38 7.40 -4.82
N GLU A 165 -34.69 7.56 -4.95
CA GLU A 165 -35.44 8.51 -5.80
C GLU A 165 -35.28 10.04 -5.64
N THR A 166 -34.21 10.57 -5.04
CA THR A 166 -34.06 12.04 -4.94
C THR A 166 -32.71 12.49 -5.49
N HIS A 167 -32.75 13.18 -6.63
CA HIS A 167 -31.60 13.84 -7.23
C HIS A 167 -31.36 15.16 -6.50
N ILE A 168 -30.19 15.32 -5.91
CA ILE A 168 -29.72 16.61 -5.42
C ILE A 168 -28.57 16.99 -6.33
N THR A 169 -28.86 17.81 -7.34
CA THR A 169 -27.82 18.53 -8.07
C THR A 169 -27.55 19.81 -7.28
N ILE A 170 -26.46 19.86 -6.53
CA ILE A 170 -25.91 21.14 -6.09
C ILE A 170 -24.99 21.59 -7.22
N VAL A 171 -25.45 22.55 -8.00
CA VAL A 171 -24.58 23.41 -8.80
C VAL A 171 -24.40 24.66 -7.96
N ASN A 172 -23.15 24.97 -7.59
CA ASN A 172 -22.82 26.31 -7.08
C ASN A 172 -22.82 27.32 -8.23
#